data_AF-A0A1Y1JYC5-F1
#
_entry.id   AF-A0A1Y1JYC5-F1
#
_cell.length_a   1.000
_cell.length_b   1.000
_cell.length_c   1.000
_cell.angle_alpha   90.00
_cell.angle_beta   90.00
_cell.angle_gamma   90.00
#
_symmetry.space_group_name_H-M   'P 1'
#
loop_
_entity.id
_entity.type
_entity.pdbx_description
1 polymer ?
#
loop_
_entity_poly.entity_id
_entity_poly.type
_entity_poly.pdbx_seq_one_letter_code
_entity_poly.pdbx_strand_id
1 'polypeptide(L)'
;FRLAYFGEEAFLAQSPQFYKQFEIAGGRERVFSIGPVFRAENSNTPRHMTEFTGLDLEMEIKNSYTEVISILEGVLLSIFRGIQERCANEIETVRSVYHSEPLLLPEPGKEVRLTFAEAQKLLREEGPSEFANVRDDEDMSTPQEKALGQVIRAKYKTDFFVVDKFPETARPFYAKLDDAGTTVGDGVRVTNAYDMFLRGQEVLSGGQRI
;
A
#
# COMPACT_ATOMS: atom_id res chain seq x y z
N PHE A 1 -5.03 -10.17 -19.88
CA PHE A 1 -4.68 -10.35 -21.30
C PHE A 1 -4.86 -11.81 -21.69
N ARG A 2 -5.68 -12.09 -22.71
CA ARG A 2 -5.91 -13.43 -23.27
C ARG A 2 -4.94 -13.65 -24.44
N LEU A 3 -4.34 -14.82 -24.53
CA LEU A 3 -3.45 -15.22 -25.62
C LEU A 3 -3.78 -16.63 -26.11
N ALA A 4 -3.49 -16.89 -27.39
CA ALA A 4 -3.57 -18.23 -27.96
C ALA A 4 -2.30 -19.01 -27.63
N TYR A 5 -2.45 -20.23 -27.10
CA TYR A 5 -1.36 -21.11 -26.69
C TYR A 5 -1.56 -22.50 -27.28
N PHE A 6 -1.06 -22.72 -28.50
CA PHE A 6 -1.07 -24.02 -29.19
C PHE A 6 -2.45 -24.69 -29.32
N GLY A 7 -3.50 -23.89 -29.56
CA GLY A 7 -4.88 -24.38 -29.66
C GLY A 7 -5.69 -24.23 -28.37
N GLU A 8 -5.03 -23.89 -27.26
CA GLU A 8 -5.65 -23.58 -25.98
C GLU A 8 -5.63 -22.07 -25.69
N GLU A 9 -6.41 -21.66 -24.69
CA GLU A 9 -6.35 -20.30 -24.15
C GLU A 9 -5.36 -20.22 -22.98
N ALA A 10 -4.59 -19.15 -22.94
CA ALA A 10 -3.79 -18.78 -21.78
C ALA A 10 -4.02 -17.32 -21.40
N PHE A 11 -3.70 -16.98 -20.15
CA PHE A 11 -3.87 -15.65 -19.60
C PHE A 11 -2.59 -15.19 -18.90
N LEU A 12 -2.22 -13.93 -19.12
CA LEU A 12 -1.14 -13.32 -18.35
C LEU A 12 -1.59 -13.09 -16.90
N ALA A 13 -0.74 -13.49 -15.96
CA ALA A 13 -1.00 -13.35 -14.53
C ALA A 13 -1.09 -11.87 -14.16
N GLN A 14 -2.23 -11.46 -13.57
CA GLN A 14 -2.39 -10.08 -13.15
C GLN A 14 -1.68 -9.78 -11.81
N SER A 15 -1.36 -10.81 -11.04
CA SER A 15 -0.57 -10.68 -9.82
C SER A 15 0.10 -12.01 -9.55
N PRO A 16 1.35 -12.03 -9.04
CA PRO A 16 2.01 -13.26 -8.61
C PRO A 16 1.47 -13.81 -7.28
N GLN A 17 0.47 -13.16 -6.67
CA GLN A 17 -0.06 -13.44 -5.33
C GLN A 17 -0.35 -14.92 -5.04
N PHE A 18 -1.03 -15.64 -5.94
CA PHE A 18 -1.37 -17.06 -5.69
C PHE A 18 -0.14 -17.97 -5.69
N TYR A 19 0.83 -17.72 -6.58
CA TYR A 19 2.06 -18.50 -6.62
C TYR A 19 2.88 -18.31 -5.33
N LYS A 20 2.92 -17.09 -4.79
CA LYS A 20 3.57 -16.85 -3.50
C LYS A 20 2.88 -17.59 -2.35
N GLN A 21 1.54 -17.60 -2.32
CA GLN A 21 0.80 -18.35 -1.30
C GLN A 21 1.03 -19.87 -1.41
N PHE A 22 1.15 -20.41 -2.62
CA PHE A 22 1.52 -21.82 -2.82
C PHE A 22 2.91 -22.13 -2.26
N GLU A 23 3.85 -21.21 -2.38
CA GLU A 23 5.19 -21.39 -1.81
C GLU A 23 5.19 -21.37 -0.29
N ILE A 24 4.38 -20.49 0.34
CA ILE A 24 4.17 -20.51 1.79
C ILE A 24 3.51 -21.82 2.23
N ALA A 25 2.45 -22.25 1.54
CA ALA A 25 1.79 -23.53 1.80
C ALA A 25 2.70 -24.75 1.57
N GLY A 26 3.68 -24.61 0.66
CA GLY A 26 4.74 -25.59 0.41
C GLY A 26 5.84 -25.63 1.48
N GLY A 27 5.72 -24.82 2.54
CA GLY A 27 6.64 -24.81 3.68
C GLY A 27 7.77 -23.79 3.59
N ARG A 28 7.74 -22.85 2.63
CA ARG A 28 8.68 -21.71 2.65
C ARG A 28 8.18 -20.67 3.65
N GLU A 29 9.03 -20.26 4.59
CA GLU A 29 8.63 -19.27 5.59
C GLU A 29 8.51 -17.85 5.01
N ARG A 30 9.35 -17.49 4.04
CA ARG A 30 9.39 -16.15 3.42
C ARG A 30 9.79 -16.25 1.95
N VAL A 31 9.04 -15.58 1.09
CA VAL A 31 9.34 -15.50 -0.35
C VAL A 31 9.18 -14.09 -0.86
N PHE A 32 9.97 -13.72 -1.86
CA PHE A 32 9.80 -12.49 -2.60
C PHE A 32 9.98 -12.76 -4.09
N SER A 33 9.39 -11.90 -4.92
CA SER A 33 9.56 -11.96 -6.38
C SER A 33 9.69 -10.56 -6.97
N ILE A 34 10.55 -10.45 -7.98
CA ILE A 34 10.70 -9.26 -8.81
C ILE A 34 10.42 -9.70 -10.23
N GLY A 35 9.37 -9.18 -10.86
CA GLY A 35 8.94 -9.66 -12.17
C GLY A 35 7.81 -8.84 -12.79
N PRO A 36 7.42 -9.16 -14.03
CA PRO A 36 6.37 -8.45 -14.72
C PRO A 36 4.99 -8.72 -14.09
N VAL A 37 4.23 -7.66 -13.92
CA VAL A 37 2.84 -7.66 -13.46
C VAL A 37 1.99 -7.00 -14.52
N PHE A 38 0.87 -7.64 -14.86
CA PHE A 38 -0.02 -7.18 -15.91
C PHE A 38 -1.34 -6.67 -15.33
N ARG A 39 -1.82 -5.52 -15.79
CA ARG A 39 -3.13 -4.95 -15.42
C ARG A 39 -3.97 -4.81 -16.69
N ALA A 40 -5.08 -5.55 -16.74
CA ALA A 40 -5.95 -5.60 -17.91
C ALA A 40 -7.08 -4.55 -17.85
N GLU A 41 -7.18 -3.81 -16.74
CA GLU A 41 -8.15 -2.74 -16.58
C GLU A 41 -7.92 -1.62 -17.59
N ASN A 42 -8.99 -1.13 -18.22
CA ASN A 42 -8.92 0.00 -19.15
C ASN A 42 -8.83 1.34 -18.37
N SER A 43 -7.67 1.57 -17.73
CA SER A 43 -7.39 2.74 -16.90
C SER A 43 -6.36 3.64 -17.58
N ASN A 44 -6.82 4.71 -18.24
CA ASN A 44 -5.97 5.69 -18.90
C ASN A 44 -5.72 6.89 -17.98
N THR A 45 -4.78 6.73 -17.05
CA THR A 45 -4.39 7.80 -16.12
C THR A 45 -2.88 7.98 -16.10
N PRO A 46 -2.35 9.12 -15.62
CA PRO A 46 -0.90 9.36 -15.55
C PRO A 46 -0.09 8.40 -14.66
N ARG A 47 -0.74 7.48 -13.93
CA ARG A 47 -0.12 6.62 -12.91
C ARG A 47 -0.29 5.13 -13.17
N HIS A 48 -1.12 4.75 -14.14
CA HIS A 48 -1.42 3.34 -14.41
C HIS A 48 -0.73 2.92 -15.70
N MET A 49 -0.10 1.75 -15.66
CA MET A 49 0.45 1.04 -16.81
C MET A 49 -0.17 -0.34 -16.89
N THR A 50 -0.33 -0.87 -18.10
CA THR A 50 -0.83 -2.23 -18.33
C THR A 50 0.21 -3.31 -18.03
N GLU A 51 1.49 -2.93 -17.96
CA GLU A 51 2.62 -3.78 -17.57
C GLU A 51 3.59 -2.95 -16.72
N PHE A 52 4.06 -3.52 -15.62
CA PHE A 52 5.07 -2.91 -14.75
C PHE A 52 5.86 -3.99 -14.00
N THR A 53 7.02 -3.62 -13.45
CA THR A 53 7.80 -4.53 -12.59
C THR A 53 7.26 -4.49 -11.17
N GLY A 54 6.63 -5.58 -10.73
CA GLY A 54 6.19 -5.76 -9.35
C GLY A 54 7.34 -6.18 -8.45
N LEU A 55 7.35 -5.66 -7.23
CA LEU A 55 8.17 -6.12 -6.12
C LEU A 55 7.22 -6.68 -5.07
N ASP A 56 7.26 -7.99 -4.89
CA ASP A 56 6.29 -8.72 -4.12
C ASP A 56 6.95 -9.48 -2.99
N LEU A 57 6.31 -9.53 -1.83
CA LEU A 57 6.71 -10.34 -0.68
C LEU A 57 5.51 -11.13 -0.17
N GLU A 58 5.76 -12.32 0.36
CA GLU A 58 4.82 -13.12 1.14
C GLU A 58 5.59 -13.81 2.27
N MET A 59 4.93 -14.01 3.40
CA MET A 59 5.60 -14.43 4.63
C MET A 59 4.61 -15.16 5.53
N GLU A 60 5.09 -16.24 6.15
CA GLU A 60 4.42 -16.92 7.26
C GLU A 60 4.26 -15.98 8.46
N ILE A 61 3.06 -15.97 9.03
CA ILE A 61 2.72 -15.18 10.22
C ILE A 61 2.80 -16.09 11.44
N LYS A 62 3.60 -15.70 12.44
CA LYS A 62 3.76 -16.50 13.67
C LYS A 62 2.71 -16.14 14.72
N ASN A 63 2.53 -14.86 15.00
CA ASN A 63 1.58 -14.38 16.02
C ASN A 63 0.59 -13.37 15.44
N SER A 64 1.08 -12.40 14.67
CA SER A 64 0.25 -11.32 14.12
C SER A 64 0.73 -10.87 12.75
N TYR A 65 -0.21 -10.52 11.87
CA TYR A 65 0.10 -9.97 10.54
C TYR A 65 0.87 -8.65 10.60
N THR A 66 0.87 -7.96 11.76
CA THR A 66 1.67 -6.75 11.99
C THR A 66 3.18 -7.03 11.94
N GLU A 67 3.60 -8.29 12.06
CA GLU A 67 4.97 -8.74 11.77
C GLU A 67 5.34 -8.46 10.31
N VAL A 68 4.41 -8.72 9.38
CA VAL A 68 4.60 -8.47 7.94
C VAL A 68 4.65 -6.97 7.65
N ILE A 69 3.73 -6.19 8.26
CA ILE A 69 3.75 -4.72 8.16
C ILE A 69 5.11 -4.19 8.59
N SER A 70 5.62 -4.63 9.73
CA SER A 70 6.89 -4.12 10.28
C SER A 70 8.09 -4.48 9.39
N ILE A 71 8.07 -5.64 8.73
CA ILE A 71 9.10 -6.01 7.76
C ILE A 71 9.01 -5.14 6.51
N LEU A 72 7.82 -4.98 5.93
CA LEU A 72 7.62 -4.18 4.72
C LEU A 72 7.96 -2.70 4.95
N GLU A 73 7.53 -2.14 6.08
CA GLU A 73 7.85 -0.79 6.50
C GLU A 73 9.37 -0.60 6.64
N GLY A 74 10.05 -1.54 7.31
CA GLY A 74 11.50 -1.55 7.45
C GLY A 74 12.25 -1.64 6.12
N VAL A 75 11.77 -2.49 5.19
CA VAL A 75 12.35 -2.61 3.83
C VAL A 75 12.22 -1.30 3.07
N LEU A 76 11.03 -0.70 3.02
CA LEU A 76 10.81 0.57 2.30
C LEU A 76 11.63 1.71 2.91
N LEU A 77 11.62 1.85 4.24
CA LEU A 77 12.44 2.86 4.93
C LEU A 77 13.94 2.65 4.68
N SER A 78 14.41 1.40 4.65
CA SER A 78 15.81 1.08 4.33
C SER A 78 16.16 1.48 2.89
N ILE A 79 15.26 1.20 1.93
CA ILE A 79 15.43 1.62 0.53
C ILE A 79 15.50 3.15 0.44
N PHE A 80 14.53 3.87 1.01
CA PHE A 80 14.47 5.33 0.89
C PHE A 80 15.66 6.03 1.56
N ARG A 81 16.03 5.61 2.78
CA ARG A 81 17.22 6.14 3.47
C ARG A 81 18.50 5.83 2.69
N GLY A 82 18.62 4.60 2.20
CA GLY A 82 19.77 4.18 1.40
C GLY A 82 19.90 4.90 0.06
N ILE A 83 18.78 5.34 -0.54
CA ILE A 83 18.78 6.21 -1.74
C ILE A 83 19.22 7.63 -1.36
N GLN A 84 18.69 8.19 -0.27
CA GLN A 84 19.11 9.53 0.20
C GLN A 84 20.60 9.61 0.53
N GLU A 85 21.15 8.55 1.13
CA GLU A 85 22.57 8.49 1.51
C GLU A 85 23.49 8.28 0.29
N ARG A 86 23.15 7.34 -0.60
CA ARG A 86 24.07 6.88 -1.65
C ARG A 86 23.89 7.59 -2.99
N CYS A 87 22.75 8.23 -3.21
CA CYS A 87 22.37 8.79 -4.51
C CYS A 87 22.07 10.30 -4.43
N ALA A 88 22.69 11.03 -3.49
CA ALA A 88 22.43 12.46 -3.28
C ALA A 88 22.67 13.29 -4.56
N ASN A 89 23.74 13.00 -5.30
CA ASN A 89 24.07 13.72 -6.54
C ASN A 89 23.05 13.45 -7.64
N GLU A 90 22.61 12.19 -7.80
CA GLU A 90 21.59 11.79 -8.76
C GLU A 90 20.24 12.44 -8.42
N ILE A 91 19.90 12.50 -7.13
CA ILE A 91 18.70 13.19 -6.65
C ILE A 91 18.74 14.68 -7.01
N GLU A 92 19.85 15.39 -6.75
CA GLU A 92 19.98 16.81 -7.13
C GLU A 92 19.93 17.00 -8.65
N THR A 93 20.55 16.09 -9.41
CA THR A 93 20.54 16.12 -10.87
C THR A 93 19.10 16.04 -11.40
N VAL A 94 18.31 15.08 -10.90
CA VAL A 94 16.88 14.97 -11.27
C VAL A 94 16.11 16.20 -10.79
N ARG A 95 16.35 16.68 -9.57
CA ARG A 95 15.67 17.86 -8.99
C ARG A 95 15.92 19.15 -9.77
N SER A 96 17.06 19.27 -10.45
CA SER A 96 17.39 20.42 -11.29
C SER A 96 16.45 20.58 -12.50
N VAL A 97 15.84 19.47 -12.95
CA VAL A 97 14.88 19.45 -14.05
C VAL A 97 13.45 19.34 -13.52
N TYR A 98 13.23 18.44 -12.55
CA TYR A 98 11.93 18.17 -11.95
C TYR A 98 11.93 18.62 -10.49
N HIS A 99 11.53 19.87 -10.27
CA HIS A 99 11.54 20.47 -8.94
C HIS A 99 10.66 19.67 -7.97
N SER A 100 11.22 19.33 -6.81
CA SER A 100 10.53 18.61 -5.75
C SER A 100 11.12 18.95 -4.39
N GLU A 101 10.27 19.01 -3.35
CA GLU A 101 10.73 19.14 -1.98
C GLU A 101 11.49 17.87 -1.55
N PRO A 102 12.45 17.97 -0.61
CA PRO A 102 13.07 16.79 0.00
C PRO A 102 12.02 15.81 0.55
N LEU A 103 12.30 14.52 0.37
CA LEU A 103 11.50 13.45 0.97
C LEU A 103 11.74 13.44 2.47
N LEU A 104 10.67 13.53 3.26
CA LEU A 104 10.72 13.43 4.71
C LEU A 104 10.40 11.98 5.12
N LEU A 105 11.27 11.39 5.92
CA LEU A 105 11.08 10.05 6.46
C LEU A 105 10.98 10.14 7.99
N PRO A 106 10.22 9.25 8.64
CA PRO A 106 10.15 9.25 10.09
C PRO A 106 11.50 8.82 10.68
N GLU A 107 11.84 9.40 11.83
CA GLU A 107 12.94 8.88 12.65
C GLU A 107 12.57 7.49 13.22
N PRO A 108 13.54 6.62 13.53
CA PRO A 108 13.26 5.33 14.14
C PRO A 108 12.38 5.45 15.40
N GLY A 109 11.29 4.69 15.46
CA GLY A 109 10.31 4.74 16.55
C GLY A 109 9.28 5.87 16.43
N LYS A 110 9.30 6.65 15.35
CA LYS A 110 8.30 7.69 15.02
C LYS A 110 7.53 7.36 13.74
N GLU A 111 7.53 6.10 13.32
CA GLU A 111 6.75 5.64 12.18
C GLU A 111 5.26 5.91 12.40
N VAL A 112 4.59 6.42 11.37
CA VAL A 112 3.16 6.77 11.45
C VAL A 112 2.35 5.60 10.91
N ARG A 113 1.61 4.95 11.81
CA ARG A 113 0.63 3.91 11.49
C ARG A 113 -0.72 4.34 12.02
N LEU A 114 -1.72 4.39 11.14
CA LEU A 114 -3.09 4.77 11.46
C LEU A 114 -4.02 3.63 11.06
N THR A 115 -5.08 3.40 11.81
CA THR A 115 -6.23 2.63 11.28
C THR A 115 -6.96 3.46 10.22
N PHE A 116 -7.72 2.80 9.36
CA PHE A 116 -8.50 3.47 8.31
C PHE A 116 -9.47 4.50 8.90
N ALA A 117 -10.14 4.15 10.01
CA ALA A 117 -11.02 5.07 10.72
C ALA A 117 -10.27 6.29 11.32
N GLU A 118 -9.06 6.10 11.85
CA GLU A 118 -8.22 7.23 12.31
C GLU A 118 -7.76 8.11 11.15
N ALA A 119 -7.42 7.51 10.01
CA ALA A 119 -7.04 8.23 8.79
C ALA A 119 -8.21 9.07 8.24
N GLN A 120 -9.40 8.47 8.13
CA GLN A 120 -10.61 9.17 7.70
C GLN A 120 -11.02 10.28 8.68
N LYS A 121 -10.92 10.02 10.00
CA LYS A 121 -11.15 11.05 11.02
C LYS A 121 -10.19 12.22 10.86
N LEU A 122 -8.90 11.94 10.67
CA LEU A 122 -7.88 12.98 10.46
C LEU A 122 -8.18 13.81 9.21
N LEU A 123 -8.62 13.15 8.13
CA LEU A 123 -9.00 13.84 6.89
C LEU A 123 -10.24 14.74 7.09
N ARG A 124 -11.25 14.29 7.86
CA ARG A 124 -12.43 15.11 8.19
C ARG A 124 -12.08 16.35 9.01
N GLU A 125 -11.18 16.19 9.98
CA GLU A 125 -10.85 17.24 10.97
C GLU A 125 -9.84 18.26 10.43
N GLU A 126 -8.85 17.81 9.65
CA GLU A 126 -7.68 18.62 9.27
C GLU A 126 -7.47 18.72 7.75
N GLY A 127 -8.25 17.97 6.96
CA GLY A 127 -8.22 18.04 5.51
C GLY A 127 -9.00 19.21 4.90
N PRO A 128 -9.00 19.33 3.57
CA PRO A 128 -9.90 20.21 2.83
C PRO A 128 -11.37 20.01 3.23
N SER A 129 -12.14 21.10 3.29
CA SER A 129 -13.55 21.07 3.73
C SER A 129 -14.46 20.19 2.87
N GLU A 130 -14.09 19.95 1.61
CA GLU A 130 -14.79 19.01 0.71
C GLU A 130 -14.73 17.55 1.20
N PHE A 131 -13.75 17.20 2.03
CA PHE A 131 -13.60 15.88 2.63
C PHE A 131 -14.10 15.80 4.08
N ALA A 132 -14.81 16.81 4.58
CA ALA A 132 -15.35 16.82 5.94
C ALA A 132 -16.39 15.71 6.23
N ASN A 133 -16.95 15.09 5.19
CA ASN A 133 -18.00 14.06 5.28
C ASN A 133 -17.56 12.68 4.76
N VAL A 134 -16.26 12.43 4.59
CA VAL A 134 -15.77 11.10 4.19
C VAL A 134 -16.17 10.05 5.24
N ARG A 135 -16.50 8.84 4.76
CA ARG A 135 -17.00 7.76 5.59
C ARG A 135 -15.91 6.76 5.95
N ASP A 136 -16.08 6.09 7.08
CA ASP A 136 -15.11 5.08 7.57
C ASP A 136 -15.31 3.71 6.88
N ASP A 137 -16.38 3.54 6.10
CA ASP A 137 -16.78 2.30 5.42
C ASP A 137 -16.75 2.38 3.88
N GLU A 138 -16.20 3.46 3.34
CA GLU A 138 -16.00 3.69 1.91
C GLU A 138 -14.50 3.82 1.62
N ASP A 139 -14.05 3.27 0.50
CA ASP A 139 -12.65 3.34 0.09
C ASP A 139 -12.20 4.79 -0.18
N MET A 140 -10.90 5.06 -0.02
CA MET A 140 -10.36 6.39 -0.29
C MET A 140 -10.23 6.64 -1.79
N SER A 141 -10.77 7.76 -2.25
CA SER A 141 -10.46 8.27 -3.58
C SER A 141 -9.05 8.86 -3.63
N THR A 142 -8.41 8.87 -4.80
CA THR A 142 -7.07 9.47 -4.97
C THR A 142 -6.94 10.91 -4.43
N PRO A 143 -7.91 11.83 -4.63
CA PRO A 143 -7.84 13.15 -4.02
C PRO A 143 -7.80 13.11 -2.49
N GLN A 144 -8.54 12.18 -1.87
CA GLN A 144 -8.55 11.98 -0.41
C GLN A 144 -7.20 11.45 0.08
N GLU A 145 -6.59 10.47 -0.60
CA GLU A 145 -5.25 9.96 -0.26
C GLU A 145 -4.20 11.08 -0.28
N LYS A 146 -4.25 11.92 -1.33
CA LYS A 146 -3.31 13.03 -1.50
C LYS A 146 -3.49 14.08 -0.41
N ALA A 147 -4.74 14.42 -0.08
CA ALA A 147 -5.06 15.35 0.99
C ALA A 147 -4.62 14.80 2.36
N LEU A 148 -4.88 13.53 2.65
CA LEU A 148 -4.41 12.87 3.86
C LEU A 148 -2.89 12.91 3.97
N GLY A 149 -2.17 12.64 2.87
CA GLY A 149 -0.71 12.75 2.83
C GLY A 149 -0.20 14.16 3.15
N GLN A 150 -0.89 15.20 2.71
CA GLN A 150 -0.54 16.58 3.05
C GLN A 150 -0.75 16.87 4.55
N VAL A 151 -1.86 16.39 5.12
CA VAL A 151 -2.15 16.51 6.55
C VAL A 151 -1.08 15.78 7.37
N ILE A 152 -0.74 14.55 7.00
CA ILE A 152 0.27 13.73 7.68
C ILE A 152 1.65 14.39 7.59
N ARG A 153 2.05 14.90 6.42
CA ARG A 153 3.30 15.66 6.25
C ARG A 153 3.34 16.88 7.17
N ALA A 154 2.24 17.64 7.24
CA ALA A 154 2.17 18.82 8.09
C ALA A 154 2.26 18.48 9.59
N LYS A 155 1.54 17.44 10.03
CA LYS A 155 1.40 17.06 11.45
C LYS A 155 2.57 16.23 11.98
N TYR A 156 2.99 15.23 11.24
CA TYR A 156 3.99 14.23 11.68
C TYR A 156 5.36 14.39 11.01
N LYS A 157 5.50 15.33 10.06
CA LYS A 157 6.76 15.61 9.34
C LYS A 157 7.32 14.39 8.62
N THR A 158 6.45 13.59 8.01
CA THR A 158 6.81 12.42 7.20
C THR A 158 6.01 12.40 5.89
N ASP A 159 6.63 11.93 4.81
CA ASP A 159 5.95 11.58 3.56
C ASP A 159 5.53 10.11 3.50
N PHE A 160 6.00 9.29 4.45
CA PHE A 160 5.76 7.86 4.48
C PHE A 160 4.94 7.47 5.72
N PHE A 161 3.86 6.73 5.50
CA PHE A 161 2.96 6.24 6.55
C PHE A 161 2.23 4.98 6.11
N VAL A 162 1.69 4.26 7.10
CA VAL A 162 0.87 3.06 6.90
C VAL A 162 -0.56 3.36 7.32
N VAL A 163 -1.53 2.96 6.50
CA VAL A 163 -2.93 2.86 6.90
C VAL A 163 -3.26 1.37 7.03
N ASP A 164 -3.83 0.96 8.15
CA ASP A 164 -4.17 -0.41 8.49
C ASP A 164 -5.69 -0.51 8.72
N LYS A 165 -6.23 -1.72 8.91
CA LYS A 165 -7.62 -1.93 9.35
C LYS A 165 -8.65 -1.34 8.39
N PHE A 166 -8.52 -1.65 7.11
CA PHE A 166 -9.47 -1.19 6.08
C PHE A 166 -10.84 -1.90 6.19
N PRO A 167 -11.94 -1.21 5.82
CA PRO A 167 -13.27 -1.82 5.77
C PRO A 167 -13.32 -2.94 4.72
N GLU A 168 -14.11 -3.97 4.97
CA GLU A 168 -14.24 -5.13 4.06
C GLU A 168 -14.78 -4.75 2.68
N THR A 169 -15.56 -3.67 2.59
CA THR A 169 -16.12 -3.12 1.35
C THR A 169 -15.05 -2.59 0.39
N ALA A 170 -13.90 -2.16 0.91
CA ALA A 170 -12.78 -1.63 0.13
C ALA A 170 -11.78 -2.72 -0.30
N ARG A 171 -11.96 -3.97 0.12
CA ARG A 171 -10.92 -5.00 0.02
C ARG A 171 -11.36 -6.25 -0.76
N PRO A 172 -10.41 -6.95 -1.41
CA PRO A 172 -10.70 -8.21 -2.09
C PRO A 172 -11.21 -9.30 -1.14
N PHE A 173 -11.95 -10.26 -1.69
CA PHE A 173 -12.58 -11.36 -0.93
C PHE A 173 -11.64 -12.20 -0.06
N TYR A 174 -10.34 -12.24 -0.40
CA TYR A 174 -9.32 -13.01 0.32
C TYR A 174 -8.69 -12.26 1.49
N ALA A 175 -9.08 -11.00 1.73
CA ALA A 175 -8.63 -10.25 2.89
C ALA A 175 -9.24 -10.86 4.16
N LYS A 176 -8.38 -11.31 5.07
CA LYS A 176 -8.85 -11.89 6.34
C LYS A 176 -9.53 -10.81 7.18
N LEU A 177 -10.70 -11.13 7.73
CA LEU A 177 -11.38 -10.28 8.71
C LEU A 177 -10.56 -10.16 10.00
N ASP A 178 -10.69 -9.00 10.65
CA ASP A 178 -10.10 -8.71 11.94
C ASP A 178 -10.65 -9.65 13.02
N ASP A 179 -9.75 -10.31 13.75
CA ASP A 179 -10.12 -11.31 14.77
C ASP A 179 -10.83 -10.70 15.98
N ALA A 180 -10.64 -9.40 16.23
CA ALA A 180 -11.34 -8.69 17.30
C ALA A 180 -12.81 -8.37 16.96
N GLY A 181 -13.25 -8.60 15.73
CA GLY A 181 -14.62 -8.30 15.29
C GLY A 181 -14.91 -6.81 15.21
N THR A 182 -13.89 -5.98 14.97
CA THR A 182 -14.04 -4.53 14.85
C THR A 182 -14.95 -4.17 13.68
N THR A 183 -15.82 -3.18 13.89
CA THR A 183 -16.72 -2.63 12.87
C THR A 183 -16.59 -1.11 12.78
N VAL A 184 -16.89 -0.56 11.61
CA VAL A 184 -16.84 0.87 11.29
C VAL A 184 -18.11 1.30 10.55
N GLY A 185 -18.41 2.60 10.58
CA GLY A 185 -19.58 3.16 9.90
C GLY A 185 -20.88 2.46 10.31
N ASP A 186 -21.62 1.98 9.30
CA ASP A 186 -22.91 1.30 9.47
C ASP A 186 -22.76 -0.20 9.83
N GLY A 187 -21.78 -0.53 10.69
CA GLY A 187 -21.51 -1.90 11.14
C GLY A 187 -20.69 -2.75 10.16
N VAL A 188 -19.99 -2.11 9.22
CA VAL A 188 -19.12 -2.77 8.24
C VAL A 188 -17.91 -3.36 8.95
N ARG A 189 -17.58 -4.61 8.65
CA ARG A 189 -16.46 -5.29 9.31
C ARG A 189 -15.12 -4.78 8.80
N VAL A 190 -14.13 -4.87 9.65
CA VAL A 190 -12.75 -4.50 9.36
C VAL A 190 -11.94 -5.73 8.94
N THR A 191 -10.96 -5.50 8.07
CA THR A 191 -10.00 -6.52 7.60
C THR A 191 -8.60 -6.27 8.16
N ASN A 192 -7.76 -7.31 8.14
CA ASN A 192 -6.32 -7.21 8.39
C ASN A 192 -5.56 -6.80 7.12
N ALA A 193 -6.13 -5.86 6.35
CA ALA A 193 -5.52 -5.27 5.16
C ALA A 193 -4.98 -3.87 5.45
N TYR A 194 -3.91 -3.53 4.76
CA TYR A 194 -3.15 -2.31 4.98
C TYR A 194 -2.56 -1.82 3.66
N ASP A 195 -2.41 -0.51 3.55
CA ASP A 195 -1.70 0.15 2.47
C ASP A 195 -0.57 1.01 3.03
N MET A 196 0.52 1.14 2.28
CA MET A 196 1.62 2.05 2.59
C MET A 196 1.65 3.17 1.56
N PHE A 197 1.80 4.39 2.05
CA PHE A 197 1.73 5.59 1.25
C PHE A 197 3.07 6.31 1.23
N LEU A 198 3.41 6.88 0.07
CA LEU A 198 4.53 7.80 -0.11
C LEU A 198 4.00 9.08 -0.76
N ARG A 199 4.17 10.23 -0.09
CA ARG A 199 3.65 11.54 -0.54
C ARG A 199 2.14 11.53 -0.84
N GLY A 200 1.37 10.82 -0.01
CA GLY A 200 -0.09 10.71 -0.18
C GLY A 200 -0.51 9.92 -1.42
N GLN A 201 0.32 8.99 -1.87
CA GLN A 201 -0.03 8.05 -2.94
C GLN A 201 0.32 6.64 -2.51
N GLU A 202 -0.57 5.69 -2.79
CA GLU A 202 -0.35 4.28 -2.52
C GLU A 202 0.90 3.78 -3.27
N VAL A 203 1.81 3.12 -2.55
CA VAL A 203 2.98 2.44 -3.13
C VAL A 203 3.02 0.95 -2.82
N LEU A 204 2.19 0.49 -1.89
CA LEU A 204 2.06 -0.92 -1.52
C LEU A 204 0.67 -1.17 -0.98
N SER A 205 0.04 -2.26 -1.44
CA SER A 205 -1.16 -2.83 -0.83
C SER A 205 -0.90 -4.26 -0.35
N GLY A 206 -1.33 -4.55 0.87
CA GLY A 206 -1.09 -5.82 1.55
C GLY A 206 -2.23 -6.23 2.47
N GLY A 207 -2.15 -7.43 3.00
CA GLY A 207 -3.10 -7.90 4.00
C GLY A 207 -2.93 -9.36 4.35
N GLN A 208 -3.34 -9.72 5.56
CA GLN A 208 -3.43 -11.13 5.95
C GLN A 208 -4.44 -11.84 5.05
N ARG A 209 -4.08 -13.04 4.62
CA ARG A 209 -4.89 -13.90 3.76
C ARG A 209 -5.63 -14.94 4.62
N ILE A 210 -6.77 -15.44 4.12
CA ILE A 210 -7.57 -16.51 4.74
C ILE A 210 -6.79 -17.83 4.70
#